data_AF-A0A2S7ITU0-F1
#
_entry.id   AF-A0A2S7ITU0-F1
#
_cell.length_a   1.000
_cell.length_b   1.000
_cell.length_c   1.000
_cell.angle_alpha   90.00
_cell.angle_beta   90.00
_cell.angle_gamma   90.00
#
_symmetry.space_group_name_H-M   'P 1'
#
loop_
_entity.id
_entity.type
_entity.pdbx_description
1 polymer ?
#
loop_
_entity_poly.entity_id
_entity_poly.type
_entity_poly.pdbx_seq_one_letter_code
_entity_poly.pdbx_strand_id
1 'polypeptide(L)' 'KAFYRNVQMVFQDPYGSLHPRQTVDRLLLEPLAIHGVGDTEQRIVKALDEVGLGSGFRCRSPPQLSGGQRQ' A
#
# COMPACT_ATOMS: atom_id res chain seq x y z
N LYS A 1 12.01 -15.69 -6.70
CA LYS A 1 10.78 -14.93 -7.06
C LYS A 1 9.49 -15.63 -6.61
N ALA A 2 9.31 -16.93 -6.85
CA ALA A 2 8.06 -17.63 -6.49
C ALA A 2 7.75 -17.64 -4.98
N PHE A 3 8.75 -17.89 -4.11
CA PHE A 3 8.56 -17.87 -2.65
C PHE A 3 8.01 -16.53 -2.14
N TYR A 4 8.65 -15.42 -2.54
CA TYR A 4 8.23 -14.05 -2.18
C TYR A 4 6.95 -13.56 -2.88
N ARG A 5 6.24 -14.40 -3.66
CA ARG A 5 4.85 -14.10 -4.06
C ARG A 5 3.85 -14.65 -3.05
N ASN A 6 4.21 -15.71 -2.35
CA ASN A 6 3.33 -16.41 -1.40
C ASN A 6 3.54 -15.92 0.04
N VAL A 7 4.68 -15.31 0.33
CA VAL A 7 5.05 -14.85 1.68
C VAL A 7 5.54 -13.41 1.61
N GLN A 8 4.91 -12.52 2.38
CA GLN A 8 5.34 -11.13 2.57
C GLN A 8 5.75 -10.91 4.02
N MET A 9 6.83 -10.16 4.21
CA MET A 9 7.26 -9.72 5.53
C MET A 9 6.42 -8.53 5.97
N VAL A 10 5.94 -8.55 7.22
CA VAL A 10 5.28 -7.42 7.88
C VAL A 10 6.13 -7.03 9.09
N PHE A 11 6.61 -5.78 9.11
CA PHE A 11 7.43 -5.28 10.20
C PHE A 11 6.56 -4.92 11.42
N GLN A 12 7.12 -5.05 12.63
CA GLN A 12 6.42 -4.69 13.88
C GLN A 12 6.15 -3.19 13.99
N ASP A 13 7.03 -2.36 13.41
CA ASP A 13 6.76 -0.94 13.15
C ASP A 13 6.34 -0.79 11.68
N PRO A 14 5.03 -0.88 11.38
CA PRO A 14 4.55 -0.74 10.01
C PRO A 14 4.79 0.69 9.50
N TYR A 15 4.86 1.69 10.38
CA TYR A 15 5.02 3.10 9.99
C TYR A 15 6.42 3.38 9.46
N GLY A 16 7.45 2.76 10.04
CA GLY A 16 8.83 2.85 9.56
C GLY A 16 9.03 2.30 8.14
N SER A 17 8.08 1.49 7.64
CA SER A 17 8.10 0.93 6.28
C SER A 17 7.49 1.87 5.24
N LEU A 18 6.77 2.93 5.65
CA LEU A 18 6.11 3.86 4.73
C LEU A 18 7.04 5.00 4.34
N HIS A 19 7.25 5.22 3.05
CA HIS A 19 8.04 6.35 2.59
C HIS A 19 7.28 7.68 2.81
N PRO A 20 7.76 8.60 3.67
CA PRO A 20 6.96 9.73 4.16
C PRO A 20 6.60 10.76 3.08
N ARG A 21 7.35 10.78 1.97
CA ARG A 21 7.12 11.69 0.82
C ARG A 21 6.36 11.06 -0.34
N GLN A 22 6.00 9.78 -0.25
CA GLN A 22 5.23 9.12 -1.30
C GLN A 22 3.75 9.07 -0.92
N THR A 23 2.88 9.07 -1.91
CA THR A 23 1.45 8.88 -1.71
C THR A 23 1.14 7.41 -1.46
N VAL A 24 0.01 7.12 -0.83
CA VAL A 24 -0.53 5.76 -0.68
C VAL A 24 -0.60 5.06 -2.04
N ASP A 25 -1.02 5.77 -3.08
CA ASP A 25 -1.05 5.25 -4.45
C ASP A 25 0.32 4.78 -4.95
N ARG A 26 1.35 5.60 -4.79
CA ARG A 26 2.72 5.27 -5.22
C ARG A 26 3.27 4.06 -4.46
N LEU A 27 3.00 4.00 -3.15
CA LEU A 27 3.42 2.94 -2.24
C LEU A 27 2.75 1.59 -2.58
N LEU A 28 1.47 1.61 -2.98
CA LEU A 28 0.76 0.40 -3.40
C LEU A 28 1.12 -0.02 -4.83
N LEU A 29 1.42 0.93 -5.72
CA LEU A 29 1.79 0.66 -7.10
C LEU A 29 3.19 0.02 -7.22
N GLU A 30 4.15 0.46 -6.41
CA GLU A 30 5.53 -0.01 -6.45
C GLU A 30 5.68 -1.55 -6.35
N PRO A 31 5.12 -2.26 -5.36
CA PRO A 31 5.23 -3.71 -5.30
C PRO A 31 4.54 -4.40 -6.47
N LEU A 32 3.41 -3.87 -6.96
CA LEU A 32 2.72 -4.42 -8.13
C LEU A 32 3.58 -4.30 -9.40
N ALA A 33 4.25 -3.16 -9.59
CA ALA A 33 5.16 -2.93 -10.71
C ALA A 33 6.41 -3.83 -10.63
N ILE A 34 7.03 -3.96 -9.45
CA ILE A 34 8.21 -4.82 -9.23
C ILE A 34 7.90 -6.28 -9.54
N HIS A 35 6.69 -6.74 -9.19
CA HIS A 35 6.26 -8.12 -9.42
C HIS A 35 5.57 -8.35 -10.77
N GLY A 36 5.40 -7.32 -11.60
CA GLY A 36 4.75 -7.42 -12.91
C GLY A 36 3.27 -7.83 -12.82
N VAL A 37 2.57 -7.37 -11.79
CA VAL A 37 1.15 -7.69 -11.56
C VAL A 37 0.28 -6.69 -12.33
N GLY A 38 -0.57 -7.22 -13.23
CA GLY A 38 -1.56 -6.44 -13.97
C GLY A 38 -2.77 -6.03 -13.11
N ASP A 39 -3.68 -5.28 -13.72
CA ASP A 39 -4.91 -4.76 -13.09
C ASP A 39 -4.63 -3.90 -11.84
N THR A 40 -3.54 -3.13 -11.87
CA THR A 40 -3.04 -2.37 -10.72
C THR A 40 -4.11 -1.45 -10.12
N GLU A 41 -4.84 -0.72 -10.97
CA GLU A 41 -5.91 0.18 -10.54
C GLU A 41 -7.02 -0.53 -9.76
N GLN A 42 -7.57 -1.61 -10.30
CA GLN A 42 -8.63 -2.37 -9.63
C GLN A 42 -8.14 -2.99 -8.33
N ARG A 43 -6.90 -3.46 -8.28
CA ARG A 43 -6.30 -4.04 -7.06
C ARG A 43 -6.08 -2.99 -5.99
N ILE A 44 -5.59 -1.80 -6.35
CA ILE A 44 -5.36 -0.69 -5.41
C ILE A 44 -6.70 -0.24 -4.83
N VAL A 45 -7.72 -0.02 -5.65
CA VAL A 45 -9.05 0.37 -5.19
C VAL A 45 -9.64 -0.70 -4.26
N LYS A 46 -9.59 -1.97 -4.68
CA LYS A 46 -10.09 -3.09 -3.88
C LYS A 46 -9.38 -3.18 -2.52
N ALA A 47 -8.05 -3.05 -2.49
CA ALA A 47 -7.28 -3.10 -1.26
C ALA A 47 -7.66 -1.94 -0.31
N LEU A 48 -7.86 -0.74 -0.84
CA LEU A 48 -8.29 0.42 -0.05
C LEU A 48 -9.72 0.27 0.50
N ASP A 49 -10.60 -0.36 -0.25
CA ASP A 49 -11.97 -0.65 0.20
C ASP A 49 -11.98 -1.75 1.28
N GLU A 50 -11.15 -2.80 1.14
CA GLU A 50 -11.00 -3.88 2.13
C GLU A 50 -10.54 -3.38 3.51
N VAL A 51 -9.72 -2.31 3.53
CA VAL A 51 -9.26 -1.67 4.78
C VAL A 51 -10.14 -0.47 5.21
N GLY A 52 -11.22 -0.18 4.49
CA GLY A 52 -12.17 0.87 4.85
C GLY A 52 -11.67 2.31 4.67
N LEU A 53 -10.57 2.53 3.93
CA LEU A 53 -10.07 3.86 3.59
C LEU A 53 -10.74 4.43 2.33
N GLY A 54 -11.00 3.57 1.35
CA GLY A 54 -11.56 3.95 0.05
C GLY A 54 -10.60 4.74 -0.84
N SER A 55 -11.06 5.03 -2.07
CA SER A 55 -10.24 5.65 -3.12
C SER A 55 -9.78 7.09 -2.84
N GLY A 56 -10.47 7.81 -1.96
CA GLY A 56 -10.12 9.19 -1.58
C GLY A 56 -8.79 9.33 -0.82
N PHE A 57 -8.21 8.23 -0.36
CA PHE A 57 -6.93 8.20 0.34
C PHE A 57 -5.72 8.01 -0.57
N ARG A 58 -5.94 7.67 -1.85
CA ARG A 58 -4.87 7.41 -2.83
C ARG A 58 -3.84 8.54 -2.91
N CYS A 59 -4.30 9.78 -2.92
CA CYS A 59 -3.45 10.96 -3.07
C CYS A 59 -2.84 11.47 -1.76
N ARG A 60 -3.12 10.82 -0.62
CA ARG A 60 -2.57 11.22 0.68
C ARG A 60 -1.20 10.60 0.89
N SER A 61 -0.32 11.29 1.61
CA SER A 61 0.94 10.76 2.09
C SER A 61 0.81 10.25 3.54
N PRO A 62 1.70 9.37 4.01
CA PRO A 62 1.63 8.80 5.37
C PRO A 62 1.47 9.83 6.51
N PRO A 63 2.12 11.02 6.47
CA PRO A 63 1.90 12.04 7.51
C PRO A 63 0.47 12.60 7.58
N GLN A 64 -0.29 12.50 6.48
CA GLN A 64 -1.68 12.99 6.39
C GLN A 64 -2.72 11.97 6.86
N LEU A 65 -2.27 10.79 7.30
CA LEU A 65 -3.10 9.72 7.84
C LEU A 65 -3.09 9.77 9.37
N SER A 66 -4.18 9.35 10.00
CA SER A 66 -4.17 9.09 11.45
C SER A 66 -3.32 7.84 11.77
N GLY A 67 -2.98 7.63 13.04
CA GLY A 67 -2.24 6.43 13.46
C GLY A 67 -2.95 5.13 13.02
N GLY A 68 -4.24 5.01 13.31
CA GLY A 68 -5.03 3.84 12.92
C GLY A 68 -5.26 3.69 11.41
N GLN A 69 -5.15 4.77 10.63
CA GLN A 69 -5.23 4.72 9.16
C GLN A 69 -3.91 4.30 8.50
N ARG A 70 -2.80 4.41 9.23
CA ARG A 70 -1.48 3.97 8.75
C ARG A 70 -1.18 2.50 9.07
N GLN A 71 -1.95 1.91 9.99
CA GLN A 71 -1.79 0.52 10.43
C GLN A 71 -2.59 -0.41 9.53
#